data_AF-A0A2R9CB50-F1
#
_entry.id   AF-A0A2R9CB50-F1
#
_cell.length_a   1.000
_cell.length_b   1.000
_cell.length_c   1.000
_cell.angle_alpha   90.00
_cell.angle_beta   90.00
_cell.angle_gamma   90.00
#
_symmetry.space_group_name_H-M   'P 1'
#
loop_
_entity.id
_entity.type
_entity.pdbx_description
1 polymer ?
#
loop_
_entity_poly.entity_id
_entity_poly.type
_entity_poly.pdbx_seq_one_letter_code
_entity_poly.pdbx_strand_id
1 'polypeptide(L)'
;LDANSQKQEAEWKEKAIKELEDEQLQKTKANRAAEEAFVNDIDQFFPGTEWENVAWLCNFNPKSRKQAKDISQRCSVLISLKQAPLVH
;
A
#
# COMPACT_ATOMS: atom_id res chain seq x y z
N LEU A 1 39.91 -3.98 39.51
CA LEU A 1 39.88 -4.05 38.03
C LEU A 1 38.44 -4.10 37.49
N ASP A 2 37.47 -4.41 38.36
CA ASP A 2 36.08 -4.70 37.99
C ASP A 2 35.27 -3.45 37.58
N ALA A 3 35.55 -2.29 38.18
CA ALA A 3 34.82 -1.06 37.89
C ALA A 3 35.05 -0.51 36.47
N ASN A 4 36.22 -0.78 35.87
CA ASN A 4 36.49 -0.35 34.49
C ASN A 4 35.85 -1.32 33.49
N SER A 5 35.89 -2.63 33.78
CA SER A 5 35.24 -3.67 32.98
C SER A 5 33.73 -3.46 32.89
N GLN A 6 33.07 -3.19 34.03
CA GLN A 6 31.63 -2.92 34.08
C GLN A 6 31.21 -1.66 33.30
N LYS A 7 32.07 -0.64 33.27
CA LYS A 7 31.81 0.58 32.48
C LYS A 7 31.86 0.30 30.98
N GLN A 8 32.89 -0.44 30.52
CA GLN A 8 33.01 -0.80 29.11
C GLN A 8 31.85 -1.69 28.65
N GLU A 9 31.40 -2.62 29.50
CA GLU A 9 30.23 -3.46 29.20
C GLU A 9 28.94 -2.63 29.09
N ALA A 10 28.73 -1.66 29.97
CA ALA A 10 27.59 -0.76 29.92
C ALA A 10 27.61 0.12 28.66
N GLU A 11 28.78 0.69 28.32
CA GLU A 11 28.95 1.50 27.11
C GLU A 11 28.68 0.70 25.83
N TRP A 12 29.12 -0.56 25.76
CA TRP A 12 28.86 -1.41 24.60
C TRP A 12 27.39 -1.82 24.49
N LYS A 13 26.72 -2.08 25.62
CA LYS A 13 25.28 -2.37 25.63
C LYS A 13 24.48 -1.15 25.17
N GLU A 14 24.79 0.02 25.70
CA GLU A 14 24.13 1.26 25.30
C GLU A 14 24.34 1.56 23.82
N LYS A 15 25.57 1.40 23.32
CA LYS A 15 25.89 1.57 21.90
C LYS A 15 25.09 0.60 21.01
N ALA A 16 25.00 -0.67 21.40
CA ALA A 16 24.26 -1.68 20.65
C ALA A 16 22.76 -1.40 20.63
N ILE A 17 22.18 -0.97 21.76
CA ILE A 17 20.75 -0.59 21.84
C ILE A 17 20.48 0.60 20.93
N LYS A 18 21.32 1.64 21.02
CA LYS A 18 21.17 2.84 20.21
C LYS A 18 21.25 2.55 18.71
N GLU A 19 22.17 1.68 18.30
CA GLU A 19 22.32 1.28 16.89
C GLU A 19 21.07 0.53 16.38
N LEU A 20 20.49 -0.35 17.19
CA LEU A 20 19.25 -1.04 16.86
C LEU A 20 18.05 -0.09 16.77
N GLU A 21 17.93 0.87 17.70
CA GLU A 21 16.87 1.87 17.69
C GLU A 21 16.96 2.77 16.46
N ASP A 22 18.16 3.23 16.11
CA ASP A 22 18.40 4.04 14.92
C ASP A 22 18.06 3.27 13.63
N GLU A 23 18.39 1.98 13.54
CA GLU A 23 18.04 1.14 12.39
C GLU A 23 16.51 0.99 12.25
N GLN A 24 15.79 0.73 13.35
CA GLN A 24 14.33 0.61 13.33
C GLN A 24 13.65 1.94 12.97
N LEU A 25 14.17 3.05 13.49
CA LEU A 25 13.67 4.38 13.16
C LEU A 25 13.89 4.70 11.68
N GLN A 26 15.06 4.36 11.12
CA GLN A 26 15.35 4.54 9.70
C GLN A 26 14.42 3.70 8.82
N LYS A 27 14.19 2.42 9.15
CA LYS A 27 13.24 1.56 8.45
C LYS A 27 11.82 2.14 8.48
N THR A 28 11.39 2.62 9.65
CA THR A 28 10.06 3.23 9.81
C THR A 28 9.92 4.50 8.97
N LYS A 29 10.94 5.36 8.94
CA LYS A 29 10.97 6.55 8.08
C LYS A 29 10.93 6.19 6.60
N ALA A 30 11.69 5.19 6.17
CA ALA A 30 11.70 4.72 4.79
C ALA A 30 10.32 4.17 4.37
N ASN A 31 9.67 3.39 5.22
CA ASN A 31 8.31 2.89 4.97
C ASN A 31 7.31 4.05 4.82
N ARG A 32 7.38 5.06 5.70
CA ARG A 32 6.50 6.24 5.62
C ARG A 32 6.72 7.04 4.34
N ALA A 33 7.97 7.24 3.94
CA ALA A 33 8.29 7.94 2.69
C ALA A 33 7.80 7.17 1.45
N ALA A 34 7.92 5.83 1.47
CA ALA A 34 7.41 4.98 0.39
C ALA A 34 5.87 5.02 0.31
N GLU A 35 5.18 5.01 1.45
CA GLU A 35 3.71 5.15 1.51
C GLU A 35 3.26 6.52 1.01
N GLU A 36 3.94 7.61 1.41
CA GLU A 36 3.63 8.96 0.94
C GLU A 36 3.85 9.10 -0.57
N ALA A 37 4.94 8.56 -1.12
CA ALA A 37 5.17 8.53 -2.56
C ALA A 37 4.08 7.73 -3.28
N PHE A 38 3.69 6.59 -2.73
CA PHE A 38 2.65 5.74 -3.28
C PHE A 38 1.28 6.43 -3.32
N VAL A 39 0.89 7.11 -2.24
CA VAL A 39 -0.35 7.89 -2.18
C VAL A 39 -0.32 9.04 -3.18
N ASN A 40 0.79 9.77 -3.26
CA ASN A 40 0.95 10.85 -4.22
C ASN A 40 0.79 10.37 -5.66
N ASP A 41 1.37 9.21 -6.02
CA ASP A 41 1.24 8.64 -7.36
C ASP A 41 -0.21 8.26 -7.71
N ILE A 42 -1.00 7.77 -6.74
CA ILE A 42 -2.42 7.48 -6.94
C ILE A 42 -3.24 8.77 -7.07
N ASP A 43 -3.00 9.74 -6.19
CA ASP A 43 -3.76 10.99 -6.14
C ASP A 43 -3.43 11.92 -7.32
N GLN A 44 -2.31 11.66 -8.02
CA GLN A 44 -1.94 12.40 -9.22
C GLN A 44 -2.83 12.00 -10.40
N PHE A 45 -3.98 12.66 -10.52
CA PHE A 45 -4.85 12.56 -11.68
C PHE A 45 -4.31 13.38 -12.84
N PHE A 46 -3.72 12.69 -13.81
CA PHE A 46 -3.42 13.27 -15.11
C PHE A 46 -4.57 12.96 -16.09
N PRO A 47 -4.95 13.90 -16.97
CA PRO A 47 -5.91 13.62 -18.02
C PRO A 47 -5.43 12.43 -18.86
N GLY A 48 -6.22 11.35 -18.93
CA GLY A 48 -5.90 10.12 -19.65
C GLY A 48 -5.53 8.91 -18.80
N THR A 49 -5.25 9.06 -17.49
CA THR A 49 -4.93 7.94 -16.58
C THR A 49 -6.14 7.43 -15.78
N GLU A 50 -7.34 7.94 -16.05
CA GLU A 50 -8.53 7.68 -15.24
C GLU A 50 -8.90 6.17 -15.20
N TRP A 51 -8.77 5.47 -16.33
CA TRP A 51 -9.06 4.04 -16.40
C TRP A 51 -8.02 3.17 -15.68
N GLU A 52 -6.76 3.61 -15.62
CA GLU A 52 -5.69 2.93 -14.89
C GLU A 52 -5.92 3.06 -13.38
N ASN A 53 -6.35 4.24 -12.92
CA ASN A 53 -6.78 4.45 -11.53
C ASN A 53 -8.00 3.58 -11.17
N VAL A 54 -9.01 3.50 -12.05
CA VAL A 54 -10.16 2.60 -11.84
C VAL A 54 -9.72 1.13 -11.79
N ALA A 55 -8.79 0.71 -12.65
CA ALA A 55 -8.29 -0.67 -12.66
C ALA A 55 -7.49 -1.03 -11.40
N TRP A 56 -6.74 -0.07 -10.84
CA TRP A 56 -6.00 -0.26 -9.60
C TRP A 56 -6.94 -0.35 -8.38
N LEU A 57 -7.94 0.52 -8.31
CA LEU A 57 -8.95 0.55 -7.23
C LEU A 57 -9.95 -0.62 -7.32
N CYS A 58 -10.35 -1.00 -8.53
CA CYS A 58 -11.24 -2.12 -8.74
C CYS A 58 -10.43 -3.41 -8.77
N ASN A 59 -10.52 -4.20 -7.69
CA ASN A 59 -9.94 -5.54 -7.69
C ASN A 59 -10.64 -6.44 -8.72
N PHE A 60 -10.09 -6.49 -9.94
CA PHE A 60 -10.59 -7.33 -11.03
C PHE A 60 -10.22 -8.81 -10.88
N ASN A 61 -9.54 -9.19 -9.80
CA ASN A 61 -9.20 -10.57 -9.54
C ASN A 61 -10.46 -11.43 -9.29
N PRO A 62 -10.75 -12.43 -10.14
CA PRO A 62 -11.89 -13.31 -9.97
C PRO A 62 -11.82 -14.16 -8.69
N LYS A 63 -10.65 -14.28 -8.05
CA LYS A 63 -10.43 -15.08 -6.83
C LYS A 63 -10.60 -14.31 -5.52
N SER A 64 -10.53 -12.98 -5.53
CA SER A 64 -10.66 -12.14 -4.33
C SER A 64 -12.07 -11.54 -4.15
N ARG A 65 -12.96 -11.73 -5.13
CA ARG A 65 -14.27 -11.08 -5.19
C ARG A 65 -15.26 -11.80 -4.28
N LYS A 66 -15.54 -11.23 -3.10
CA LYS A 66 -16.37 -11.85 -2.04
C LYS A 66 -17.87 -11.91 -2.32
N GLN A 67 -18.38 -11.33 -3.42
CA GLN A 67 -19.82 -11.35 -3.72
C GLN A 67 -20.09 -11.71 -5.19
N ALA A 68 -20.50 -12.97 -5.44
CA ALA A 68 -20.89 -13.46 -6.76
C ALA A 68 -22.06 -12.68 -7.39
N LYS A 69 -22.91 -12.05 -6.56
CA LYS A 69 -24.07 -11.25 -6.99
C LYS A 69 -23.68 -10.03 -7.83
N ASP A 70 -22.51 -9.43 -7.58
CA ASP A 70 -22.04 -8.24 -8.29
C ASP A 70 -21.65 -8.58 -9.75
N ILE A 71 -21.15 -9.79 -10.02
CA ILE A 71 -20.86 -10.23 -11.41
C ILE A 71 -22.16 -10.40 -12.19
N SER A 72 -23.13 -11.12 -11.64
CA SER A 72 -24.43 -11.32 -12.31
C SER A 72 -25.14 -9.99 -12.55
N GLN A 73 -25.07 -9.06 -11.60
CA GLN A 73 -25.63 -7.72 -11.74
C GLN A 73 -24.93 -6.92 -12.84
N ARG A 74 -23.59 -6.88 -12.86
CA ARG A 74 -22.81 -6.19 -13.91
C ARG A 74 -23.01 -6.82 -15.28
N CYS A 75 -23.00 -8.14 -15.38
CA CYS A 75 -23.27 -8.85 -16.63
C CYS A 75 -24.69 -8.56 -17.14
N SER A 76 -25.70 -8.51 -16.25
CA SER A 76 -27.07 -8.16 -16.61
C SER A 76 -27.15 -6.74 -17.19
N VAL A 77 -26.51 -5.76 -16.53
CA VAL A 77 -26.48 -4.37 -17.02
C VAL A 77 -25.82 -4.28 -18.40
N LEU A 78 -24.67 -4.95 -18.61
CA LEU A 78 -23.99 -4.96 -19.90
C LEU A 78 -24.84 -5.59 -21.02
N ILE A 79 -25.56 -6.68 -20.73
CA ILE A 79 -26.47 -7.33 -21.69
C ILE A 79 -27.61 -6.37 -22.06
N SER A 80 -28.23 -5.71 -21.08
CA SER A 80 -29.31 -4.75 -21.32
C SER A 80 -28.84 -3.57 -22.18
N LEU A 81 -27.66 -3.02 -21.91
CA LEU A 81 -27.08 -1.92 -22.69
C LEU A 81 -26.74 -2.35 -24.13
N LYS A 82 -26.35 -3.62 -24.35
CA LYS A 82 -26.10 -4.17 -25.68
C LYS A 82 -27.39 -4.36 -26.48
N GLN A 83 -28.48 -4.70 -25.82
CA GLN A 83 -29.79 -4.91 -26.44
C GLN A 83 -30.53 -3.59 -26.70
N ALA A 84 -30.34 -2.59 -25.84
CA ALA A 84 -30.94 -1.27 -25.97
C ALA A 84 -29.89 -0.19 -25.67
N PRO A 85 -29.16 0.27 -26.70
CA PRO A 85 -28.22 1.38 -26.54
C PRO A 85 -28.96 2.61 -25.99
N LEU A 86 -28.43 3.24 -24.93
CA LEU A 86 -29.04 4.40 -24.28
C LEU A 86 -28.96 5.69 -25.11
N VAL A 87 -28.42 5.61 -26.33
CA VAL A 87 -28.32 6.72 -27.27
C VAL A 87 -28.70 6.17 -28.65
N HIS A 88 -29.66 6.83 -29.30
CA HIS A 88 -29.94 6.65 -30.72
C HIS A 88 -28.83 7.26 -31.58
#